data_AF-E9H0S8-F1
#
_entry.id   AF-E9H0S8-F1
#
_cell.length_a   1.000
_cell.length_b   1.000
_cell.length_c   1.000
_cell.angle_alpha   90.00
_cell.angle_beta   90.00
_cell.angle_gamma   90.00
#
_symmetry.space_group_name_H-M   'P 1'
#
loop_
_entity.id
_entity.type
_entity.pdbx_description
1 polymer ?
#
loop_
_entity_poly.entity_id
_entity_poly.type
_entity_poly.pdbx_seq_one_letter_code
_entity_poly.pdbx_strand_id
1 'polypeptide(L)'
;MKFSSAIVVLMISITILSSNAQIVSSQLATPQDVVAQPTPMNGCFWSGTSPFCFGQCGNFYNTISVHKRGDGKTCLTGTKKLCCPRTDLLTS
;
A
#
# COMPACT_ATOMS: atom_id res chain seq x y z
N MET A 1 40.58 -8.43 19.53
CA MET A 1 39.48 -9.17 20.17
C MET A 1 38.95 -10.15 19.14
N LYS A 2 39.19 -11.46 19.34
CA LYS A 2 38.90 -12.54 18.38
C LYS A 2 37.68 -13.28 18.92
N PHE A 3 36.49 -13.03 18.38
CA PHE A 3 35.25 -13.61 18.90
C PHE A 3 35.18 -15.09 18.51
N SER A 4 35.19 -15.96 19.52
CA SER A 4 35.20 -17.42 19.37
C SER A 4 33.86 -17.91 18.79
N SER A 5 33.91 -18.64 17.66
CA SER A 5 32.73 -19.17 16.94
C SER A 5 31.78 -20.00 17.80
N ALA A 6 32.26 -20.58 18.91
CA ALA A 6 31.45 -21.35 19.84
C ALA A 6 30.33 -20.54 20.53
N ILE A 7 30.52 -19.23 20.73
CA ILE A 7 29.51 -18.38 21.39
C ILE A 7 28.34 -18.06 20.43
N VAL A 8 28.60 -18.01 19.13
CA VAL A 8 27.58 -17.71 18.11
C VAL A 8 26.62 -18.89 17.92
N VAL A 9 27.13 -20.12 17.95
CA VAL A 9 26.32 -21.34 17.78
C VAL A 9 25.35 -21.58 18.95
N LEU A 10 25.75 -21.19 20.17
CA LEU A 10 24.90 -21.33 21.36
C LEU A 10 23.66 -20.41 21.30
N MET A 11 23.80 -19.21 20.70
CA MET A 11 22.70 -18.24 20.58
C MET A 11 21.72 -18.59 19.45
N ILE A 12 22.16 -19.32 18.43
CA ILE A 12 21.32 -19.76 17.31
C ILE A 12 20.41 -20.94 17.71
N SER A 13 20.76 -21.65 18.78
CA SER A 13 20.00 -22.83 19.25
C SER A 13 18.81 -22.49 20.16
N ILE A 14 18.75 -21.26 20.71
CA ILE A 14 17.75 -20.87 21.74
C ILE A 14 16.48 -20.23 21.13
N THR A 15 16.44 -19.95 19.82
CA THR A 15 15.29 -19.26 19.18
C THR A 15 14.30 -20.19 18.46
N ILE A 16 14.46 -21.51 18.52
CA ILE A 16 13.61 -22.47 17.78
C ILE A 16 12.54 -23.11 18.67
N LEU A 17 11.76 -22.31 19.40
CA LEU A 17 10.47 -22.77 19.95
C LEU A 17 9.36 -21.78 19.61
N SER A 18 8.99 -21.74 18.34
CA SER A 18 7.74 -21.12 17.88
C SER A 18 6.78 -22.22 17.43
N SER A 19 6.10 -22.85 18.39
CA SER A 19 4.90 -23.65 18.12
C SER A 19 3.71 -22.70 18.04
N ASN A 20 3.50 -22.09 16.88
CA ASN A 20 2.33 -21.29 16.55
C ASN A 20 1.15 -22.20 16.20
N ALA A 21 0.51 -22.79 17.21
CA ALA A 21 -0.77 -23.47 17.06
C ALA A 21 -1.81 -22.48 16.49
N GLN A 22 -2.21 -22.68 15.23
CA GLN A 22 -3.29 -21.93 14.60
C GLN A 22 -4.61 -22.62 14.97
N ILE A 23 -5.34 -22.06 15.94
CA ILE A 23 -6.71 -22.47 16.25
C ILE A 23 -7.60 -21.74 15.24
N VAL A 24 -8.02 -22.42 14.18
CA VAL A 24 -9.00 -21.90 13.22
C VAL A 24 -10.38 -22.08 13.83
N SER A 25 -10.91 -21.04 14.47
CA SER A 25 -12.30 -21.02 14.92
C SER A 25 -13.20 -20.80 13.69
N SER A 26 -14.05 -21.79 13.39
CA SER A 26 -15.08 -21.74 12.35
C SER A 26 -16.03 -20.56 12.58
N GLN A 27 -15.84 -19.47 11.86
CA GLN A 27 -16.76 -18.34 11.91
C GLN A 27 -17.98 -18.66 11.04
N LEU A 28 -19.08 -18.94 11.74
CA LEU A 28 -20.44 -18.82 11.26
C LEU A 28 -20.60 -17.46 10.58
N ALA A 29 -20.88 -17.47 9.27
CA ALA A 29 -21.10 -16.27 8.48
C ALA A 29 -22.28 -15.49 9.09
N THR A 30 -21.98 -14.42 9.79
CA THR A 30 -22.96 -13.39 10.10
C THR A 30 -23.22 -12.61 8.80
N PRO A 31 -24.46 -12.18 8.53
CA PRO A 31 -24.71 -11.14 7.55
C PRO A 31 -24.10 -9.85 8.11
N GLN A 32 -22.80 -9.67 7.90
CA GLN A 32 -22.13 -8.40 8.15
C GLN A 32 -22.46 -7.51 6.96
N ASP A 33 -23.45 -6.65 7.16
CA ASP A 33 -23.65 -5.45 6.36
C ASP A 33 -22.31 -4.72 6.17
N VAL A 34 -21.69 -5.01 5.03
CA VAL A 34 -20.88 -4.14 4.16
C VAL A 34 -20.34 -2.85 4.81
N VAL A 35 -19.47 -2.98 5.80
CA VAL A 35 -18.46 -1.94 6.02
C VAL A 35 -17.51 -2.05 4.84
N ALA A 36 -17.66 -1.15 3.87
CA ALA A 36 -16.78 -1.03 2.71
C ALA A 36 -15.32 -1.01 3.18
N GLN A 37 -14.66 -2.15 3.08
CA GLN A 37 -13.21 -2.23 3.21
C GLN A 37 -12.65 -1.34 2.10
N PRO A 38 -11.71 -0.41 2.39
CA PRO A 38 -11.00 0.30 1.34
C PRO A 38 -10.17 -0.75 0.59
N THR A 39 -10.76 -1.30 -0.47
CA THR A 39 -10.03 -2.04 -1.50
C THR A 39 -8.92 -1.13 -2.02
N PRO A 40 -7.75 -1.68 -2.42
CA PRO A 40 -6.68 -0.89 -3.01
C PRO A 40 -7.29 -0.03 -4.11
N MET A 41 -7.35 1.28 -3.91
CA MET A 41 -8.31 2.17 -4.57
C MET A 41 -8.50 1.82 -6.04
N ASN A 42 -9.56 1.07 -6.34
CA ASN A 42 -9.67 0.38 -7.62
C ASN A 42 -9.88 1.46 -8.69
N GLY A 43 -8.87 1.72 -9.51
CA GLY A 43 -8.89 2.77 -10.53
C GLY A 43 -8.16 4.08 -10.18
N CYS A 44 -7.43 4.17 -9.07
CA CYS A 44 -6.54 5.31 -8.88
C CYS A 44 -5.26 5.19 -9.70
N PHE A 45 -4.81 6.30 -10.29
CA PHE A 45 -3.58 6.36 -11.07
C PHE A 45 -2.84 7.68 -10.88
N TRP A 46 -1.51 7.66 -11.02
CA TRP A 46 -0.72 8.88 -11.06
C TRP A 46 -0.70 9.44 -12.48
N SER A 47 -1.12 10.70 -12.61
CA SER A 47 -1.08 11.47 -13.85
C SER A 47 0.14 12.38 -13.88
N GLY A 48 0.83 12.41 -15.02
CA GLY A 48 2.02 13.23 -15.29
C GLY A 48 3.30 12.40 -15.44
N THR A 49 4.08 12.69 -16.49
CA THR A 49 5.26 11.91 -16.86
C THR A 49 6.54 12.70 -16.64
N SER A 50 7.54 12.09 -16.01
CA SER A 50 8.86 12.71 -15.83
C SER A 50 9.61 12.83 -17.16
N PRO A 51 10.52 13.82 -17.33
CA PRO A 51 11.01 14.77 -16.33
C PRO A 51 10.14 16.02 -16.15
N PHE A 52 9.26 16.34 -17.10
CA PHE A 52 8.39 17.52 -17.06
C PHE A 52 6.95 17.08 -16.82
N CYS A 53 6.49 17.19 -15.57
CA CYS A 53 5.21 16.61 -15.17
C CYS A 53 4.08 17.63 -15.19
N PHE A 54 3.04 17.32 -15.96
CA PHE A 54 1.81 18.11 -16.04
C PHE A 54 0.62 17.26 -15.61
N GLY A 55 0.63 16.80 -14.35
CA GLY A 55 -0.42 15.94 -13.84
C GLY A 55 -1.79 16.60 -13.88
N GLN A 56 -2.76 15.92 -14.49
CA GLN A 56 -4.16 16.35 -14.59
C GLN A 56 -5.10 15.16 -14.42
N CYS A 57 -6.18 15.35 -13.66
CA CYS A 57 -7.24 14.37 -13.52
C CYS A 57 -8.39 14.74 -14.46
N GLY A 58 -8.97 13.75 -15.14
CA GLY A 58 -10.15 13.95 -15.98
C GLY A 58 -11.41 14.24 -15.17
N ASN A 59 -12.52 14.54 -15.87
CA ASN A 59 -13.78 14.97 -15.25
C ASN A 59 -14.39 13.95 -14.27
N PHE A 60 -14.12 12.66 -14.45
CA PHE A 60 -14.61 11.58 -13.59
C PHE A 60 -13.67 11.22 -12.45
N TYR A 61 -12.57 11.97 -12.28
CA TYR A 61 -11.55 11.71 -11.28
C TYR A 61 -11.31 12.96 -10.42
N ASN A 62 -10.98 12.75 -9.15
CA ASN A 62 -10.54 13.77 -8.22
C ASN A 62 -9.05 13.65 -7.94
N THR A 63 -8.38 14.80 -7.77
CA THR A 63 -6.99 14.83 -7.29
C THR A 63 -6.98 14.58 -5.80
N ILE A 64 -6.39 13.46 -5.38
CA ILE A 64 -6.25 13.09 -3.97
C ILE A 64 -4.88 13.49 -3.43
N SER A 65 -3.85 13.51 -4.28
CA SER A 65 -2.50 13.89 -3.88
C SER A 65 -1.75 14.54 -5.03
N VAL A 66 -0.76 15.37 -4.70
CA VAL A 66 0.14 16.00 -5.67
C VAL A 66 1.56 15.75 -5.21
N HIS A 67 2.40 15.18 -6.08
CA HIS A 67 3.75 14.79 -5.69
C HIS A 67 4.75 14.95 -6.84
N LYS A 68 5.99 15.32 -6.50
CA LYS A 68 7.10 15.42 -7.46
C LYS A 68 7.50 14.06 -8.03
N ARG A 69 7.30 12.97 -7.30
CA ARG A 69 7.70 11.62 -7.73
C ARG A 69 6.52 10.74 -8.16
N GLY A 70 5.40 10.86 -7.45
CA GLY A 70 4.26 9.94 -7.58
C GLY A 70 4.69 8.48 -7.51
N ASP A 71 4.35 7.75 -8.56
CA ASP A 71 4.56 6.31 -8.81
C ASP A 71 5.92 5.92 -9.40
N GLY A 72 6.81 6.87 -9.72
CA GLY A 72 7.96 6.55 -10.56
C GLY A 72 9.12 7.51 -10.39
N LYS A 73 9.67 7.98 -11.50
CA LYS A 73 10.77 8.96 -11.50
C LYS A 73 10.31 10.32 -10.96
N THR A 74 11.27 11.09 -10.44
CA THR A 74 11.03 12.46 -9.96
C THR A 74 10.94 13.44 -11.12
N CYS A 75 10.00 14.36 -11.06
CA CYS A 75 9.85 15.47 -11.99
C CYS A 75 10.91 16.53 -11.71
N LEU A 76 11.63 16.95 -12.76
CA LEU A 76 12.51 18.09 -12.73
C LEU A 76 11.70 19.40 -12.63
N THR A 77 10.66 19.53 -13.45
CA THR A 77 9.70 20.64 -13.37
C THR A 77 8.26 20.12 -13.33
N GLY A 78 7.35 20.92 -12.75
CA GLY A 78 5.96 20.51 -12.52
C GLY A 78 5.78 19.44 -11.43
N THR A 79 4.61 18.79 -11.40
CA THR A 79 4.23 17.76 -10.42
C THR A 79 3.29 16.72 -11.03
N LYS A 80 3.27 15.51 -10.45
CA LYS A 80 2.27 14.48 -10.73
C LYS A 80 1.08 14.63 -9.81
N LYS A 81 -0.08 14.14 -10.24
CA LYS A 81 -1.32 14.13 -9.45
C LYS A 81 -1.83 12.70 -9.32
N LEU A 82 -2.15 12.26 -8.11
CA LEU A 82 -2.87 11.02 -7.88
C LEU A 82 -4.35 11.27 -8.14
N CYS A 83 -4.87 10.64 -9.18
CA CYS A 83 -6.24 10.76 -9.64
C CYS A 83 -7.03 9.52 -9.23
N CYS A 84 -8.16 9.71 -8.56
CA CYS A 84 -9.03 8.64 -8.10
C CYS A 84 -10.46 8.84 -8.59
N PRO A 85 -11.22 7.78 -8.89
CA PRO A 85 -12.60 7.91 -9.34
C PRO A 85 -13.45 8.74 -8.38
N ARG A 86 -14.33 9.55 -8.94
CA ARG A 86 -15.34 10.29 -8.20
C ARG A 86 -16.41 9.33 -7.67
N THR A 87 -16.49 9.19 -6.35
CA THR A 87 -17.53 8.36 -5.72
C THR A 87 -18.91 9.03 -5.74
N ASP A 88 -18.94 10.36 -5.87
CA ASP A 88 -20.15 11.19 -5.99
C ASP A 88 -20.94 10.95 -7.29
N LEU A 89 -20.33 10.37 -8.32
CA LEU A 89 -20.98 10.05 -9.59
C LEU A 89 -21.51 8.61 -9.66
N LEU A 90 -21.16 7.76 -8.70
CA LEU A 90 -21.59 6.36 -8.65
C LEU A 90 -22.86 6.16 -7.80
N THR A 91 -23.29 7.18 -7.06
CA THR A 91 -24.47 7.16 -6.19
C THR A 91 -25.67 7.94 -6.75
N SER A 92 -25.66 8.30 -8.03
CA SER A 92 -26.77 9.03 -8.67
C SER A 92 -27.70 8.13 -9.46
#